data_AF-A0A223AR35-F1
#
_entry.id   AF-A0A223AR35-F1
#
_cell.length_a   1.000
_cell.length_b   1.000
_cell.length_c   1.000
_cell.angle_alpha   90.00
_cell.angle_beta   90.00
_cell.angle_gamma   90.00
#
_symmetry.space_group_name_H-M   'P 1'
#
loop_
_entity.id
_entity.type
_entity.pdbx_description
1 polymer ?
#
loop_
_entity_poly.entity_id
_entity_poly.type
_entity_poly.pdbx_seq_one_letter_code
_entity_poly.pdbx_strand_id
1 'polypeptide(L)'
;MPIIEFTFNEKEFLKPYVEEWPELAAEKLERADAGEYLIALDDMIVCYGFDKKMEFYNEIGVYAQRIYDRVIDACDDYDDRESEGE
;
A
#
# COMPACT_ATOMS: atom_id res chain seq x y z
N MET A 1 -2.98 -3.94 18.51
CA MET A 1 -2.37 -3.28 17.34
C MET A 1 -3.45 -3.12 16.28
N PRO A 2 -3.49 -1.97 15.59
CA PRO A 2 -4.41 -1.82 14.47
C PRO A 2 -4.06 -2.76 13.33
N ILE A 3 -5.09 -3.29 12.70
CA ILE A 3 -4.98 -4.22 11.57
C ILE A 3 -5.70 -3.57 10.39
N ILE A 4 -4.99 -3.41 9.28
CA ILE A 4 -5.53 -2.89 8.04
C ILE A 4 -6.03 -4.08 7.23
N GLU A 5 -7.34 -4.14 6.95
CA GLU A 5 -7.94 -5.21 6.14
C GLU A 5 -8.13 -4.75 4.69
N PHE A 6 -7.61 -5.54 3.75
CA PHE A 6 -7.74 -5.26 2.32
C PHE A 6 -9.06 -5.79 1.76
N THR A 7 -9.65 -5.01 0.88
CA THR A 7 -10.85 -5.38 0.13
C THR A 7 -10.53 -6.41 -0.94
N PHE A 8 -11.56 -7.13 -1.41
CA PHE A 8 -11.41 -8.11 -2.49
C PHE A 8 -10.79 -7.51 -3.76
N ASN A 9 -11.17 -6.27 -4.10
CA ASN A 9 -10.67 -5.61 -5.30
C ASN A 9 -9.17 -5.28 -5.19
N GLU A 10 -8.71 -4.81 -4.02
CA GLU A 10 -7.28 -4.55 -3.78
C GLU A 10 -6.48 -5.85 -3.89
N LYS A 11 -6.98 -6.93 -3.31
CA LYS A 11 -6.33 -8.26 -3.39
C LYS A 11 -6.21 -8.76 -4.83
N GLU A 12 -7.30 -8.71 -5.61
CA GLU A 12 -7.27 -9.16 -7.00
C GLU A 12 -6.40 -8.25 -7.88
N PHE A 13 -6.34 -6.96 -7.59
CA PHE A 13 -5.44 -6.02 -8.28
C PHE A 13 -3.96 -6.33 -8.02
N LEU A 14 -3.59 -6.66 -6.77
CA LEU A 14 -2.19 -6.88 -6.37
C LEU A 14 -1.66 -8.27 -6.74
N LYS A 15 -2.55 -9.25 -6.85
CA LYS A 15 -2.24 -10.66 -7.16
C LYS A 15 -1.23 -10.90 -8.28
N PRO A 16 -1.27 -10.23 -9.45
CA PRO A 16 -0.26 -10.44 -10.50
C PRO A 16 1.15 -9.97 -10.12
N TYR A 17 1.30 -9.09 -9.12
CA TYR A 17 2.57 -8.51 -8.70
C TYR A 17 3.18 -9.21 -7.47
N VAL A 18 2.43 -10.12 -6.84
CA VAL A 18 2.86 -10.88 -5.65
C VAL A 18 4.09 -11.76 -5.91
N GLU A 19 4.29 -12.19 -7.16
CA GLU A 19 5.47 -12.99 -7.52
C GLU A 19 6.77 -12.17 -7.39
N GLU A 20 6.70 -10.86 -7.66
CA GLU A 20 7.83 -9.94 -7.54
C GLU A 20 7.95 -9.36 -6.12
N TRP A 21 6.80 -9.05 -5.49
CA TRP A 21 6.73 -8.55 -4.12
C TRP A 21 5.75 -9.38 -3.28
N PRO A 22 6.23 -10.43 -2.59
CA PRO A 22 5.40 -11.32 -1.76
C PRO A 22 4.60 -10.60 -0.67
N GLU A 23 5.09 -9.44 -0.21
CA GLU A 23 4.47 -8.58 0.79
C GLU A 23 3.06 -8.14 0.36
N LEU A 24 2.85 -7.96 -0.95
CA LEU A 24 1.55 -7.56 -1.52
C LEU A 24 0.47 -8.65 -1.40
N ALA A 25 0.83 -9.88 -1.02
CA ALA A 25 -0.12 -10.97 -0.78
C ALA A 25 -0.86 -10.84 0.55
N ALA A 26 -0.48 -9.87 1.40
CA ALA A 26 -1.06 -9.68 2.71
C ALA A 26 -2.59 -9.53 2.62
N GLU A 27 -3.33 -10.40 3.31
CA GLU A 27 -4.77 -10.26 3.41
C GLU A 27 -5.19 -9.21 4.44
N LYS A 28 -4.34 -9.06 5.45
CA LYS A 28 -4.40 -8.11 6.54
C LYS A 28 -2.99 -7.67 6.86
N LEU A 29 -2.81 -6.42 7.21
CA LEU A 29 -1.50 -5.84 7.49
C LEU A 29 -1.48 -5.32 8.92
N GLU A 30 -0.52 -5.83 9.72
CA GLU A 30 -0.23 -5.25 11.02
C GLU A 30 0.64 -4.01 10.84
N ARG A 31 0.49 -3.01 11.72
CA ARG A 31 1.28 -1.77 11.65
C ARG A 31 2.80 -2.01 11.69
N ALA A 32 3.25 -3.05 12.39
CA ALA A 32 4.66 -3.42 12.46
C ALA A 32 5.22 -3.82 11.07
N ASP A 33 4.39 -4.44 10.23
CA ASP A 33 4.76 -4.93 8.90
C ASP A 33 4.41 -3.93 7.79
N ALA A 34 3.74 -2.82 8.13
CA ALA A 34 3.30 -1.83 7.16
C ALA A 34 4.45 -1.15 6.41
N GLY A 35 5.62 -1.04 7.04
CA GLY A 35 6.80 -0.46 6.41
C GLY A 35 7.25 -1.26 5.18
N GLU A 36 7.39 -2.58 5.30
CA GLU A 36 7.81 -3.44 4.16
C GLU A 36 6.74 -3.46 3.06
N TYR A 37 5.46 -3.47 3.44
CA TYR A 37 4.35 -3.40 2.50
C TYR A 37 4.32 -2.09 1.71
N LEU A 38 4.57 -0.95 2.36
CA LEU A 38 4.62 0.35 1.72
C LEU A 38 5.81 0.47 0.76
N ILE A 39 6.97 -0.10 1.12
CA ILE A 39 8.14 -0.15 0.23
C ILE A 39 7.80 -0.97 -1.03
N ALA A 40 7.18 -2.14 -0.87
CA ALA A 40 6.75 -2.96 -2.01
C ALA A 40 5.75 -2.24 -2.93
N LEU A 41 4.81 -1.48 -2.34
CA LEU A 41 3.88 -0.66 -3.13
C LEU A 41 4.57 0.49 -3.86
N ASP A 42 5.53 1.17 -3.23
CA ASP A 42 6.30 2.24 -3.86
C ASP A 42 7.12 1.70 -5.06
N ASP A 43 7.81 0.58 -4.86
CA ASP A 43 8.54 -0.11 -5.93
C ASP A 43 7.61 -0.50 -7.09
N MET A 44 6.43 -1.05 -6.78
CA MET A 44 5.42 -1.37 -7.79
C MET A 44 4.95 -0.12 -8.55
N ILE A 45 4.74 1.00 -7.86
CA ILE A 45 4.34 2.27 -8.49
C ILE A 45 5.44 2.76 -9.43
N VAL A 46 6.71 2.71 -9.01
CA VAL A 46 7.85 3.13 -9.83
C VAL A 46 8.01 2.23 -11.06
N CYS A 47 7.87 0.92 -10.90
CA CYS A 47 8.07 -0.05 -11.97
C CYS A 47 6.90 -0.12 -12.96
N TYR A 48 5.66 -0.05 -12.46
CA TYR A 48 4.45 -0.34 -13.23
C TYR A 48 3.47 0.83 -13.32
N GLY A 49 3.55 1.79 -12.41
CA GLY A 49 2.65 2.95 -12.36
C GLY A 49 2.99 4.07 -13.33
N PHE A 50 4.20 4.03 -13.89
CA PHE A 50 4.65 4.98 -14.91
C PHE A 50 4.75 4.33 -16.30
N ASP A 51 4.48 5.12 -17.34
CA ASP A 51 4.93 4.77 -18.70
C ASP A 51 6.46 4.60 -18.73
N LYS A 52 6.99 3.82 -19.68
CA LYS A 52 8.44 3.61 -19.90
C LYS A 52 9.27 4.90 -19.95
N LYS A 53 8.66 6.05 -20.25
CA LYS A 53 9.33 7.36 -20.23
C LYS A 53 9.23 8.11 -18.89
N MET A 54 8.52 7.57 -17.91
CA MET A 54 8.19 8.21 -16.63
C MET A 54 7.43 9.53 -16.76
N GLU A 55 6.76 9.76 -17.90
CA GLU A 55 6.06 11.02 -18.19
C GLU A 55 4.59 11.00 -17.77
N PHE A 56 3.97 9.81 -17.68
CA PHE A 56 2.55 9.67 -17.37
C PHE A 56 2.30 8.64 -16.27
N TYR A 57 1.42 9.02 -15.35
CA TYR A 57 0.88 8.16 -14.31
C TYR A 57 -0.31 7.36 -14.88
N ASN A 58 -0.16 6.05 -14.98
CA ASN A 58 -1.15 5.19 -15.60
C ASN A 58 -2.18 4.65 -14.57
N GLU A 59 -3.14 3.86 -15.04
CA GLU A 59 -4.21 3.32 -14.18
C GLU A 59 -3.68 2.42 -13.05
N ILE A 60 -2.59 1.68 -13.28
CA ILE A 60 -1.94 0.84 -12.26
C ILE A 60 -1.37 1.73 -11.17
N GLY A 61 -0.65 2.79 -11.55
CA GLY A 61 -0.09 3.76 -10.61
C GLY A 61 -1.19 4.41 -9.77
N VAL A 62 -2.26 4.90 -10.42
CA VAL A 62 -3.39 5.52 -9.71
C VAL A 62 -3.99 4.57 -8.69
N TYR A 63 -4.15 3.29 -9.03
CA TYR A 63 -4.74 2.33 -8.13
C TYR A 63 -3.80 1.95 -6.98
N ALA A 64 -2.52 1.69 -7.27
CA ALA A 64 -1.51 1.39 -6.26
C ALA A 64 -1.29 2.57 -5.29
N GLN A 65 -1.27 3.82 -5.78
CA GLN A 65 -1.17 5.01 -4.93
C GLN A 65 -2.33 5.10 -3.94
N ARG A 66 -3.56 4.77 -4.37
CA ARG A 66 -4.72 4.80 -3.47
C ARG A 66 -4.58 3.79 -2.33
N ILE A 67 -3.99 2.63 -2.60
CA ILE A 67 -3.71 1.63 -1.56
C ILE A 67 -2.61 2.17 -0.64
N TYR A 68 -1.54 2.74 -1.20
CA TYR A 68 -0.44 3.35 -0.45
C TYR A 68 -0.94 4.45 0.49
N ASP A 69 -1.67 5.44 -0.02
CA ASP A 69 -2.21 6.56 0.76
C ASP A 69 -3.13 6.06 1.88
N ARG A 70 -3.99 5.07 1.59
CA ARG A 70 -4.87 4.46 2.60
C ARG A 70 -4.09 3.75 3.70
N VAL A 71 -2.99 3.06 3.38
CA VAL A 71 -2.16 2.38 4.37
C VAL A 71 -1.41 3.39 5.24
N ILE A 72 -0.91 4.49 4.64
CA ILE A 72 -0.31 5.62 5.38
C ILE A 72 -1.34 6.25 6.32
N ASP A 73 -2.51 6.64 5.81
CA ASP A 73 -3.57 7.25 6.62
C ASP A 73 -3.98 6.33 7.79
N ALA A 74 -4.07 5.03 7.54
CA ALA A 74 -4.39 4.06 8.58
C ALA A 74 -3.25 3.82 9.59
N CYS A 75 -2.01 4.20 9.26
CA CYS A 75 -0.90 4.21 10.21
C CYS A 75 -0.86 5.52 11.01
N ASP A 76 -1.10 6.67 10.36
CA ASP A 76 -1.05 8.02 10.95
C ASP A 76 -2.23 8.31 11.87
N ASP A 77 -3.45 7.87 11.52
CA ASP A 77 -4.68 8.04 12.33
C ASP A 77 -4.62 7.31 13.69
N TYR A 78 -3.56 6.54 13.94
CA TYR A 78 -3.25 5.96 15.26
C TYR A 78 -2.18 6.73 16.04
N ASP A 79 -1.27 7.46 15.39
CA ASP A 79 -0.29 8.30 16.09
C ASP A 79 -0.94 9.55 16.70
N ASP A 80 -1.94 10.12 16.03
CA ASP A 80 -2.69 11.26 16.58
C ASP A 80 -3.57 10.87 17.78
N ARG A 81 -3.98 9.60 17.90
CA ARG A 81 -4.77 9.11 19.06
C ARG A 81 -3.94 8.83 20.32
N GLU A 82 -2.62 8.71 20.22
CA GLU A 82 -1.77 8.64 21.41
C GLU A 82 -1.45 10.02 22.01
N SER A 83 -1.76 11.11 21.30
CA SER A 83 -1.49 12.49 21.77
C SER A 83 -2.66 13.14 22.53
N GLU A 84 -3.88 12.58 22.52
CA GLU A 84 -5.03 13.10 23.27
C GLU A 84 -5.17 12.51 24.70
N GLY A 85 -4.05 12.12 25.31
CA GLY A 85 -3.98 11.51 26.62
C GLY A 85 -2.99 12.19 27.57
N GLU A 86 -3.02 13.52 27.71
CA GLU A 86 -2.41 14.26 28.83
C GLU A 86 -3.43 15.13 29.58
#